data_AF-A0A4Q2TX76-F1
#
_entry.id   AF-A0A4Q2TX76-F1
#
_cell.length_a   1.000
_cell.length_b   1.000
_cell.length_c   1.000
_cell.angle_alpha   90.00
_cell.angle_beta   90.00
_cell.angle_gamma   90.00
#
_symmetry.space_group_name_H-M   'P 1'
#
loop_
_entity.id
_entity.type
_entity.pdbx_description
1 polymer ?
#
loop_
_entity_poly.entity_id
_entity_poly.type
_entity_poly.pdbx_seq_one_letter_code
_entity_poly.pdbx_strand_id
1 'polypeptide(L)'
;GLIKKGMHAGIGTGGYATLAEYDTPEWAPAKAQQWVAGQISRFGKKIVGVVAANDGTAGGSIAAFKAAGVDPVPPVSGNDATIAGLQLIIAGDQYNTISKPSEIVAAAAADVAAGLLQGEAPKADQTLFGTPSKLFVPTLITADNLKAEIVDKMIDGKPIEPASVLCTGRYAAGCKKLGITP
;
A
#
# COMPACT_ATOMS: atom_id res chain seq x y z
N GLY A 1 6.43 -15.05 2.73
CA GLY A 1 4.97 -14.86 2.91
C GLY A 1 4.25 -14.73 1.58
N LEU A 2 2.91 -14.68 1.58
CA LEU A 2 2.09 -14.57 0.35
C LEU A 2 2.37 -13.27 -0.43
N ILE A 3 2.60 -12.16 0.26
CA ILE A 3 2.95 -10.87 -0.34
C ILE A 3 4.18 -11.00 -1.26
N LYS A 4 5.29 -11.54 -0.74
CA LYS A 4 6.54 -11.74 -1.48
C LYS A 4 6.35 -12.63 -2.72
N LYS A 5 5.58 -13.71 -2.59
CA LYS A 5 5.25 -14.60 -3.72
C LYS A 5 4.48 -13.84 -4.82
N GLY A 6 3.52 -13.00 -4.44
CA GLY A 6 2.79 -12.15 -5.39
C GLY A 6 3.70 -11.14 -6.11
N MET A 7 4.62 -10.50 -5.38
CA MET A 7 5.60 -9.58 -5.96
C MET A 7 6.53 -10.28 -6.95
N HIS A 8 7.05 -11.46 -6.60
CA HIS A 8 7.88 -12.26 -7.52
C HIS A 8 7.14 -12.65 -8.80
N ALA A 9 5.88 -13.05 -8.67
CA ALA A 9 5.05 -13.37 -9.83
C ALA A 9 4.83 -12.15 -10.74
N GLY A 10 4.54 -10.97 -10.15
CA GLY A 10 4.38 -9.73 -10.91
C GLY A 10 5.67 -9.28 -11.60
N ILE A 11 6.81 -9.30 -10.90
CA ILE A 11 8.11 -8.93 -11.50
C ILE A 11 8.51 -9.92 -12.59
N GLY A 12 8.36 -11.23 -12.33
CA GLY A 12 8.77 -12.28 -13.26
C GLY A 12 8.02 -12.25 -14.60
N THR A 13 6.81 -11.69 -14.61
CA THR A 13 6.02 -11.48 -15.84
C THR A 13 6.21 -10.08 -16.46
N GLY A 14 6.77 -9.13 -15.70
CA GLY A 14 6.92 -7.73 -16.12
C GLY A 14 8.18 -7.40 -16.93
N GLY A 15 9.09 -8.36 -17.16
CA GLY A 15 10.29 -8.15 -17.97
C GLY A 15 11.41 -7.33 -17.30
N TYR A 16 11.30 -7.05 -16.00
CA TYR A 16 12.31 -6.34 -15.23
C TYR A 16 13.19 -7.31 -14.43
N ALA A 17 14.49 -7.04 -14.37
CA ALA A 17 15.41 -7.81 -13.55
C ALA A 17 15.41 -7.33 -12.09
N THR A 18 15.38 -8.26 -11.15
CA THR A 18 15.57 -7.96 -9.73
C THR A 18 17.05 -7.62 -9.47
N LEU A 19 17.35 -6.35 -9.15
CA LEU A 19 18.71 -5.91 -8.83
C LEU A 19 19.17 -6.34 -7.44
N ALA A 20 18.27 -6.25 -6.46
CA ALA A 20 18.50 -6.61 -5.07
C ALA A 20 17.16 -6.83 -4.36
N GLU A 21 17.19 -7.57 -3.27
CA GLU A 21 16.02 -7.88 -2.45
C GLU A 21 16.40 -7.84 -0.96
N TYR A 22 15.44 -7.42 -0.12
CA TYR A 22 15.60 -7.38 1.32
C TYR A 22 14.26 -7.53 2.03
N ASP A 23 14.20 -8.43 3.00
CA ASP A 23 13.06 -8.56 3.90
C ASP A 23 13.26 -7.57 5.05
N THR A 24 12.62 -6.40 4.95
CA THR A 24 12.76 -5.32 5.95
C THR A 24 12.37 -5.82 7.34
N PRO A 25 13.33 -5.88 8.30
CA PRO A 25 13.04 -6.40 9.63
C PRO A 25 11.98 -5.55 10.31
N GLU A 26 10.97 -6.22 10.89
CA GLU A 26 9.87 -5.60 11.63
C GLU A 26 9.08 -4.58 10.79
N TRP A 27 9.18 -4.63 9.46
CA TRP A 27 8.55 -3.67 8.55
C TRP A 27 8.98 -2.21 8.81
N ALA A 28 10.13 -2.01 9.46
CA ALA A 28 10.53 -0.71 9.95
C ALA A 28 10.93 0.25 8.81
N PRO A 29 10.28 1.42 8.66
CA PRO A 29 10.59 2.40 7.61
C PRO A 29 12.06 2.84 7.59
N ALA A 30 12.67 3.04 8.76
CA ALA A 30 14.07 3.44 8.88
C ALA A 30 15.04 2.37 8.32
N LYS A 31 14.74 1.08 8.52
CA LYS A 31 15.54 -0.02 7.97
C LYS A 31 15.38 -0.11 6.45
N ALA A 32 14.19 0.13 5.92
CA ALA A 32 13.96 0.23 4.48
C ALA A 32 14.73 1.40 3.87
N GLN A 33 14.66 2.59 4.48
CA GLN A 33 15.39 3.77 4.04
C GLN A 33 16.90 3.54 3.99
N GLN A 34 17.47 3.00 5.08
CA GLN A 34 18.91 2.69 5.14
C GLN A 34 19.34 1.70 4.06
N TRP A 35 18.55 0.63 3.86
CA TRP A 35 18.87 -0.38 2.86
C TRP A 35 18.79 0.17 1.42
N VAL A 36 17.74 0.93 1.12
CA VAL A 36 17.56 1.56 -0.21
C VAL A 36 18.65 2.60 -0.48
N ALA A 37 19.08 3.39 0.50
CA ALA A 37 20.20 4.31 0.34
C ALA A 37 21.49 3.59 -0.09
N GLY A 38 21.76 2.40 0.47
CA GLY A 38 22.85 1.54 0.04
C GLY A 38 22.69 1.06 -1.41
N GLN A 39 21.46 0.71 -1.83
CA GLN A 39 21.18 0.28 -3.20
C GLN A 39 21.31 1.44 -4.20
N ILE A 40 20.86 2.65 -3.83
CA ILE A 40 21.04 3.86 -4.64
C ILE A 40 22.53 4.11 -4.88
N SER A 41 23.35 4.00 -3.84
CA SER A 41 24.81 4.17 -3.96
C SER A 41 25.44 3.12 -4.90
N ARG A 42 24.92 1.89 -4.88
CA ARG A 42 25.43 0.76 -5.68
C ARG A 42 24.98 0.77 -7.13
N PHE A 43 23.71 1.10 -7.38
CA PHE A 43 23.07 0.91 -8.69
C PHE A 43 22.68 2.23 -9.36
N GLY A 44 22.50 3.31 -8.60
CA GLY A 44 22.12 4.63 -9.10
C GLY A 44 20.91 4.56 -10.03
N LYS A 45 21.08 5.14 -11.24
CA LYS A 45 20.03 5.22 -12.28
C LYS A 45 19.57 3.87 -12.85
N LYS A 46 20.23 2.75 -12.51
CA LYS A 46 19.74 1.42 -12.90
C LYS A 46 18.47 1.02 -12.14
N ILE A 47 18.19 1.66 -11.01
CA ILE A 47 16.96 1.41 -10.25
C ILE A 47 15.81 2.12 -10.96
N VAL A 48 14.92 1.35 -11.58
CA VAL A 48 13.77 1.85 -12.33
C VAL A 48 12.46 1.78 -11.53
N GLY A 49 12.48 1.19 -10.34
CA GLY A 49 11.32 1.08 -9.46
C GLY A 49 11.66 0.34 -8.17
N VAL A 50 10.79 0.48 -7.17
CA VAL A 50 10.86 -0.26 -5.90
C VAL A 50 9.53 -0.91 -5.62
N VAL A 51 9.55 -2.22 -5.41
CA VAL A 51 8.37 -2.97 -4.96
C VAL A 51 8.39 -3.05 -3.44
N ALA A 52 7.87 -2.02 -2.77
CA ALA A 52 7.80 -1.99 -1.32
C ALA A 52 6.54 -2.71 -0.82
N ALA A 53 6.65 -3.32 0.35
CA ALA A 53 5.65 -4.27 0.83
C ALA A 53 4.49 -3.65 1.61
N ASN A 54 4.66 -2.41 2.06
CA ASN A 54 3.61 -1.55 2.59
C ASN A 54 3.98 -0.07 2.47
N ASP A 55 3.04 0.82 2.79
CA ASP A 55 3.24 2.27 2.71
C ASP A 55 4.36 2.78 3.62
N GLY A 56 4.57 2.18 4.79
CA GLY A 56 5.65 2.57 5.69
C GLY A 56 7.04 2.32 5.07
N THR A 57 7.24 1.12 4.51
CA THR A 57 8.49 0.78 3.81
C THR A 57 8.64 1.51 2.49
N ALA A 58 7.53 1.82 1.80
CA ALA A 58 7.49 2.70 0.63
C ALA A 58 7.97 4.11 0.98
N GLY A 59 7.43 4.71 2.04
CA GLY A 59 7.82 6.03 2.54
C GLY A 59 9.31 6.10 2.89
N GLY A 60 9.85 5.08 3.55
CA GLY A 60 11.30 4.97 3.80
C GLY A 60 12.13 4.92 2.52
N SER A 61 11.67 4.16 1.52
CA SER A 61 12.34 4.06 0.21
C SER A 61 12.33 5.39 -0.54
N ILE A 62 11.19 6.08 -0.57
CA ILE A 62 11.02 7.42 -1.17
C ILE A 62 11.93 8.44 -0.48
N ALA A 63 12.00 8.41 0.85
CA ALA A 63 12.88 9.29 1.62
C ALA A 63 14.35 9.10 1.26
N ALA A 64 14.80 7.86 1.01
CA ALA A 64 16.15 7.58 0.56
C ALA A 64 16.46 8.19 -0.82
N PHE A 65 15.55 8.07 -1.79
CA PHE A 65 15.73 8.68 -3.11
C PHE A 65 15.76 10.21 -3.04
N LYS A 66 14.84 10.81 -2.29
CA LYS A 66 14.83 12.27 -2.10
C LYS A 66 16.10 12.79 -1.43
N ALA A 67 16.59 12.09 -0.40
CA ALA A 67 17.86 12.43 0.24
C ALA A 67 19.06 12.32 -0.70
N ALA A 68 19.01 11.41 -1.69
CA ALA A 68 20.01 11.27 -2.73
C ALA A 68 19.83 12.27 -3.90
N GLY A 69 18.87 13.19 -3.83
CA GLY A 69 18.60 14.19 -4.87
C GLY A 69 17.96 13.62 -6.14
N VAL A 70 17.30 12.46 -6.05
CA VAL A 70 16.59 11.85 -7.18
C VAL A 70 15.18 12.43 -7.29
N ASP A 71 14.94 13.14 -8.38
CA ASP A 71 13.66 13.76 -8.73
C ASP A 71 13.44 13.69 -10.27
N PRO A 72 12.36 13.09 -10.78
CA PRO A 72 11.33 12.38 -10.02
C PRO A 72 11.87 11.11 -9.35
N VAL A 73 11.30 10.75 -8.20
CA VAL A 73 11.53 9.44 -7.59
C VAL A 73 11.02 8.33 -8.53
N PRO A 74 11.72 7.19 -8.66
CA PRO A 74 11.22 6.09 -9.47
C PRO A 74 9.93 5.54 -8.86
N PRO A 75 9.06 4.87 -9.64
CA PRO A 75 7.82 4.29 -9.13
C PRO A 75 8.06 3.40 -7.90
N VAL A 76 7.40 3.72 -6.80
CA VAL A 76 7.41 2.93 -5.56
C VAL A 76 6.00 2.41 -5.28
N SER A 77 5.84 1.09 -5.16
CA SER A 77 4.56 0.48 -4.76
C SER A 77 4.32 0.61 -3.25
N GLY A 78 3.09 0.41 -2.81
CA GLY A 78 2.72 0.38 -1.40
C GLY A 78 1.59 -0.60 -1.10
N ASN A 79 1.13 -0.57 0.15
CA ASN A 79 0.05 -1.40 0.68
C ASN A 79 -0.48 -0.73 1.95
N ASP A 80 -1.75 -0.99 2.27
CA ASP A 80 -2.47 -0.57 3.48
C ASP A 80 -3.27 0.73 3.35
N ALA A 81 -3.04 1.55 2.31
CA ALA A 81 -3.73 2.82 2.10
C ALA A 81 -3.70 3.75 3.33
N THR A 82 -2.54 3.81 3.99
CA THR A 82 -2.30 4.73 5.10
C THR A 82 -2.45 6.18 4.63
N ILE A 83 -2.83 7.09 5.54
CA ILE A 83 -2.91 8.54 5.25
C ILE A 83 -1.60 9.04 4.61
N ALA A 84 -0.44 8.62 5.14
CA ALA A 84 0.86 9.00 4.60
C ALA A 84 1.10 8.46 3.18
N GLY A 85 0.75 7.19 2.91
CA GLY A 85 0.86 6.59 1.57
C GLY A 85 -0.05 7.28 0.55
N LEU A 86 -1.31 7.53 0.92
CA LEU A 86 -2.27 8.28 0.10
C LEU A 86 -1.78 9.69 -0.20
N GLN A 87 -1.25 10.38 0.79
CA GLN A 87 -0.65 11.70 0.62
C GLN A 87 0.59 11.69 -0.29
N LEU A 88 1.42 10.64 -0.24
CA LEU A 88 2.55 10.47 -1.16
C LEU A 88 2.08 10.18 -2.60
N ILE A 89 0.97 9.45 -2.79
CA ILE A 89 0.33 9.30 -4.11
C ILE A 89 -0.19 10.65 -4.61
N ILE A 90 -0.86 11.42 -3.75
CA ILE A 90 -1.33 12.78 -4.06
C ILE A 90 -0.18 13.72 -4.45
N ALA A 91 1.00 13.55 -3.83
CA ALA A 91 2.20 14.31 -4.16
C ALA A 91 2.90 13.82 -5.45
N GLY A 92 2.53 12.65 -5.97
CA GLY A 92 3.20 12.00 -7.10
C GLY A 92 4.49 11.26 -6.73
N ASP A 93 4.78 11.08 -5.43
CA ASP A 93 5.99 10.44 -4.93
C ASP A 93 5.87 8.91 -4.81
N GLN A 94 4.64 8.42 -4.58
CA GLN A 94 4.32 7.00 -4.50
C GLN A 94 3.39 6.63 -5.65
N TYR A 95 3.66 5.51 -6.32
CA TYR A 95 2.90 5.13 -7.51
C TYR A 95 1.53 4.56 -7.15
N ASN A 96 1.49 3.67 -6.16
CA ASN A 96 0.26 3.02 -5.73
C ASN A 96 0.26 2.67 -4.25
N THR A 97 -0.92 2.30 -3.78
CA THR A 97 -1.12 1.53 -2.54
C THR A 97 -2.26 0.52 -2.76
N ILE A 98 -2.54 -0.30 -1.77
CA ILE A 98 -3.60 -1.31 -1.81
C ILE A 98 -4.53 -1.04 -0.64
N SER A 99 -5.77 -0.63 -0.95
CA SER A 99 -6.82 -0.41 0.03
C SER A 99 -7.50 -1.73 0.40
N LYS A 100 -7.61 -1.96 1.71
CA LYS A 100 -8.28 -3.10 2.35
C LYS A 100 -9.10 -2.52 3.51
N PRO A 101 -10.35 -2.09 3.27
CA PRO A 101 -11.14 -1.45 4.32
C PRO A 101 -11.26 -2.36 5.54
N SER A 102 -10.80 -1.86 6.68
CA SER A 102 -10.68 -2.67 7.90
C SER A 102 -12.05 -3.01 8.47
N GLU A 103 -13.03 -2.13 8.28
CA GLU A 103 -14.42 -2.28 8.70
C GLU A 103 -15.05 -3.53 8.10
N ILE A 104 -14.83 -3.77 6.80
CA ILE A 104 -15.38 -4.94 6.08
C ILE A 104 -14.80 -6.24 6.65
N VAL A 105 -13.48 -6.28 6.83
CA VAL A 105 -12.80 -7.49 7.32
C VAL A 105 -13.09 -7.72 8.79
N ALA A 106 -13.14 -6.66 9.60
CA ALA A 106 -13.44 -6.72 11.02
C ALA A 106 -14.89 -7.15 11.29
N ALA A 107 -15.87 -6.62 10.55
CA ALA A 107 -17.27 -7.04 10.67
C ALA A 107 -17.42 -8.53 10.36
N ALA A 108 -16.84 -8.99 9.25
CA ALA A 108 -16.88 -10.42 8.90
C ALA A 108 -16.14 -11.31 9.92
N ALA A 109 -15.05 -10.83 10.51
CA ALA A 109 -14.36 -11.54 11.58
C ALA A 109 -15.22 -11.63 12.85
N ALA A 110 -15.93 -10.56 13.20
CA ALA A 110 -16.86 -10.54 14.33
C ALA A 110 -18.04 -11.50 14.12
N ASP A 111 -18.62 -11.55 12.92
CA ASP A 111 -19.69 -12.49 12.57
C ASP A 111 -19.22 -13.95 12.71
N VAL A 112 -18.03 -14.26 12.21
CA VAL A 112 -17.43 -15.60 12.34
C VAL A 112 -17.20 -15.95 13.82
N ALA A 113 -16.69 -15.02 14.62
CA ALA A 113 -16.49 -15.24 16.05
C ALA A 113 -17.82 -15.47 16.79
N ALA A 114 -18.86 -14.70 16.48
CA ALA A 114 -20.18 -14.85 17.07
C ALA A 114 -20.82 -16.20 16.71
N GLY A 115 -20.74 -16.63 15.44
CA GLY A 115 -21.24 -17.93 15.01
C GLY A 115 -20.52 -19.10 15.68
N LEU A 116 -19.19 -19.02 15.81
CA LEU A 116 -18.40 -20.03 16.55
C LEU A 116 -18.84 -20.16 18.02
N LEU A 117 -19.14 -19.04 18.69
CA LEU A 117 -19.66 -19.06 20.05
C LEU A 117 -21.05 -19.71 20.17
N GLN A 118 -21.81 -19.72 19.07
CA GLN A 118 -23.13 -20.36 18.97
C GLN A 118 -23.04 -21.82 18.48
N GLY A 119 -21.82 -22.34 18.26
CA GLY A 119 -21.60 -23.70 17.76
C GLY A 119 -21.80 -23.85 16.24
N GLU A 120 -21.87 -22.75 15.50
CA GLU A 120 -21.99 -22.76 14.05
C GLU A 120 -20.62 -22.97 13.38
N ALA A 121 -20.63 -23.66 12.24
CA ALA A 121 -19.44 -23.80 11.39
C ALA A 121 -19.30 -22.58 10.45
N PRO A 122 -18.16 -21.88 10.43
CA PRO A 122 -17.96 -20.74 9.53
C PRO A 122 -18.00 -21.16 8.06
N LYS A 123 -18.60 -20.31 7.22
CA LYS A 123 -18.49 -20.46 5.77
C LYS A 123 -17.11 -19.98 5.31
N ALA A 124 -16.37 -20.87 4.64
CA ALA A 124 -15.07 -20.59 4.06
C ALA A 124 -15.13 -20.64 2.54
N ASP A 125 -14.36 -19.77 1.89
CA ASP A 125 -14.24 -19.73 0.43
C ASP A 125 -13.01 -20.53 -0.04
N GLN A 126 -12.02 -20.67 0.83
CA GLN A 126 -10.72 -21.25 0.54
C GLN A 126 -10.14 -21.98 1.76
N THR A 127 -9.03 -22.67 1.57
CA THR A 127 -8.17 -23.16 2.66
C THR A 127 -6.77 -22.58 2.51
N LEU A 128 -6.29 -21.92 3.57
CA LEU A 128 -4.93 -21.39 3.62
C LEU A 128 -4.20 -21.98 4.82
N PHE A 129 -2.99 -22.50 4.59
CA PHE A 129 -2.16 -23.13 5.63
C PHE A 129 -2.88 -24.24 6.42
N GLY A 130 -3.82 -24.95 5.79
CA GLY A 130 -4.62 -25.99 6.43
C GLY A 130 -5.87 -25.48 7.17
N THR A 131 -6.16 -24.18 7.11
CA THR A 131 -7.27 -23.55 7.84
C THR A 131 -8.34 -23.02 6.88
N PRO A 132 -9.63 -23.34 7.09
CA PRO A 132 -10.74 -22.72 6.36
C PRO A 132 -10.66 -21.19 6.45
N SER A 133 -10.71 -20.52 5.31
CA SER A 133 -10.41 -19.09 5.18
C SER A 133 -11.42 -18.39 4.29
N LYS A 134 -11.75 -17.14 4.65
CA LYS A 134 -12.47 -16.20 3.81
C LYS A 134 -11.48 -15.17 3.25
N LEU A 135 -11.54 -14.91 1.95
CA LEU A 135 -10.64 -13.97 1.29
C LEU A 135 -11.41 -12.75 0.79
N PHE A 136 -10.84 -11.57 1.03
CA PHE A 136 -11.38 -10.32 0.55
C PHE A 136 -10.56 -9.83 -0.63
N VAL A 137 -11.26 -9.27 -1.62
CA VAL A 137 -10.62 -8.68 -2.80
C VAL A 137 -10.17 -7.27 -2.43
N PRO A 138 -8.86 -6.99 -2.42
CA PRO A 138 -8.37 -5.66 -2.15
C PRO A 138 -8.53 -4.75 -3.39
N THR A 139 -8.45 -3.44 -3.19
CA THR A 139 -8.51 -2.47 -4.29
C THR A 139 -7.14 -1.82 -4.50
N LEU A 140 -6.63 -1.85 -5.73
CA LEU A 140 -5.43 -1.09 -6.09
C LEU A 140 -5.78 0.40 -6.19
N ILE A 141 -5.01 1.24 -5.51
CA ILE A 141 -5.20 2.69 -5.48
C ILE A 141 -4.01 3.36 -6.16
N THR A 142 -4.31 4.24 -7.10
CA THR A 142 -3.37 5.10 -7.82
C THR A 142 -3.94 6.52 -7.84
N ALA A 143 -3.19 7.50 -8.36
CA ALA A 143 -3.70 8.86 -8.50
C ALA A 143 -5.02 8.93 -9.30
N ASP A 144 -5.21 8.04 -10.27
CA ASP A 144 -6.37 8.04 -11.17
C ASP A 144 -7.70 7.69 -10.49
N ASN A 145 -7.66 6.83 -9.47
CA ASN A 145 -8.86 6.35 -8.78
C ASN A 145 -8.93 6.74 -7.30
N LEU A 146 -7.92 7.44 -6.76
CA LEU A 146 -7.86 7.80 -5.34
C LEU A 146 -9.12 8.53 -4.86
N LYS A 147 -9.59 9.53 -5.62
CA LYS A 147 -10.81 10.27 -5.27
C LYS A 147 -12.01 9.32 -5.16
N ALA A 148 -12.25 8.52 -6.20
CA ALA A 148 -13.40 7.64 -6.27
C ALA A 148 -13.38 6.55 -5.18
N GLU A 149 -12.24 5.89 -4.98
CA GLU A 149 -12.16 4.71 -4.12
C GLU A 149 -11.87 5.02 -2.65
N ILE A 150 -11.30 6.19 -2.32
CA ILE A 150 -10.95 6.55 -0.94
C ILE A 150 -11.84 7.65 -0.38
N VAL A 151 -12.11 8.68 -1.18
CA VAL A 151 -12.79 9.90 -0.69
C VAL A 151 -14.30 9.84 -0.93
N ASP A 152 -14.73 9.39 -2.11
CA ASP A 152 -16.15 9.37 -2.48
C ASP A 152 -16.86 8.07 -2.03
N LYS A 153 -16.12 6.95 -1.98
CA LYS A 153 -16.67 5.65 -1.61
C LYS A 153 -17.00 5.61 -0.12
N MET A 154 -18.26 5.28 0.17
CA MET A 154 -18.77 5.21 1.54
C MET A 154 -18.85 3.78 2.04
N ILE A 155 -18.36 3.54 3.25
CA ILE A 155 -18.51 2.32 4.03
C ILE A 155 -19.17 2.72 5.35
N ASP A 156 -20.31 2.12 5.65
CA ASP A 156 -21.13 2.43 6.84
C ASP A 156 -21.40 3.94 7.01
N GLY A 157 -21.67 4.62 5.89
CA GLY A 157 -21.99 6.05 5.85
C GLY A 157 -20.79 7.00 6.02
N LYS A 158 -19.55 6.48 5.99
CA LYS A 158 -18.32 7.27 6.09
C LYS A 158 -17.38 6.99 4.91
N PRO A 159 -16.61 7.99 4.44
CA PRO A 159 -15.54 7.71 3.48
C PRO A 159 -14.46 6.85 4.11
N ILE A 160 -13.64 6.19 3.30
CA ILE A 160 -12.45 5.48 3.81
C ILE A 160 -11.49 6.49 4.47
N GLU A 161 -11.19 7.58 3.76
CA GLU A 161 -10.49 8.72 4.34
C GLU A 161 -11.08 10.04 3.79
N PRO A 162 -11.42 11.01 4.66
CA PRO A 162 -12.01 12.25 4.21
C PRO A 162 -10.96 13.18 3.57
N ALA A 163 -11.40 13.98 2.60
CA ALA A 163 -10.55 14.97 1.94
C ALA A 163 -9.88 15.95 2.93
N SER A 164 -10.57 16.30 4.03
CA SER A 164 -10.04 17.17 5.08
C SER A 164 -8.81 16.62 5.80
N VAL A 165 -8.62 15.29 5.82
CA VAL A 165 -7.43 14.63 6.37
C VAL A 165 -6.31 14.57 5.33
N LEU A 166 -6.65 14.18 4.10
CA LEU A 166 -5.66 13.98 3.04
C LEU A 166 -5.10 15.30 2.50
N CYS A 167 -5.93 16.33 2.36
CA CYS A 167 -5.62 17.56 1.62
C CYS A 167 -5.08 18.69 2.52
N THR A 168 -4.18 18.34 3.43
CA THR A 168 -3.57 19.27 4.38
C THR A 168 -2.16 19.69 3.95
N GLY A 169 -1.73 20.88 4.39
CA GLY A 169 -0.37 21.38 4.20
C GLY A 169 0.13 21.28 2.75
N ARG A 170 1.27 20.60 2.56
CA ARG A 170 1.92 20.46 1.24
C ARG A 170 1.11 19.65 0.23
N TYR A 171 0.12 18.87 0.65
CA TYR A 171 -0.65 17.98 -0.23
C TYR A 171 -1.88 18.66 -0.84
N ALA A 172 -2.30 19.82 -0.33
CA ALA A 172 -3.48 20.54 -0.80
C ALA A 172 -3.43 20.84 -2.31
N ALA A 173 -2.25 21.19 -2.84
CA ALA A 173 -2.09 21.45 -4.28
C ALA A 173 -2.24 20.18 -5.12
N GLY A 174 -1.72 19.04 -4.64
CA GLY A 174 -1.90 17.73 -5.29
C GLY A 174 -3.37 17.31 -5.30
N CYS A 175 -4.07 17.47 -4.17
CA CYS A 175 -5.50 17.19 -4.08
C CYS A 175 -6.33 17.96 -5.12
N LYS A 176 -6.08 19.28 -5.27
CA LYS A 176 -6.76 20.09 -6.29
C LYS A 176 -6.54 19.55 -7.71
N LYS A 177 -5.32 19.11 -8.03
CA LYS A 177 -5.01 18.50 -9.34
C LYS A 177 -5.78 17.20 -9.56
N LEU A 178 -6.03 16.43 -8.50
CA LEU A 178 -6.82 15.19 -8.53
C LEU A 178 -8.32 15.42 -8.35
N GLY A 179 -8.79 16.68 -8.33
CA GLY A 179 -10.20 17.01 -8.13
C GLY A 179 -10.73 16.70 -6.73
N ILE A 180 -9.86 16.57 -5.74
CA ILE A 180 -10.21 16.32 -4.34
C ILE A 180 -10.28 17.66 -3.61
N THR A 181 -11.46 18.01 -3.13
CA THR A 181 -11.70 19.25 -2.38
C THR A 181 -12.05 18.92 -0.92
N PRO A 182 -11.44 19.62 0.07
CA PRO A 182 -11.76 19.45 1.49
C PRO A 182 -13.20 19.80 1.86
#